data_AF-Q6U724-F1
#
_entry.id   AF-Q6U724-F1
#
_cell.length_a   1.000
_cell.length_b   1.000
_cell.length_c   1.000
_cell.angle_alpha   90.00
_cell.angle_beta   90.00
_cell.angle_gamma   90.00
#
_symmetry.space_group_name_H-M   'P 1'
#
loop_
_entity.id
_entity.type
_entity.pdbx_description
1 polymer ?
#
loop_
_entity_poly.entity_id
_entity_poly.type
_entity_poly.pdbx_seq_one_letter_code
_entity_poly.pdbx_strand_id
1 'polypeptide(L)'
;GVIREDLKLPNLDDYEVTGVKEYGHGWGQVEAPRSLGAYCRDIIKNNPDSFRIFGPDETASNRLNATYEVTKKQWDNGYLSALVDENMAVTGQVTEQLSEHQCEGFLEAYLLTGRHGIWSSYESFVHVIDSMLNQHAKWLEATVREIPWRKPISSMNLLVSSHVWRQ
;
A
#
# COMPACT_ATOMS: atom_id res chain seq x y z
N GLY A 1 8.04 -17.35 2.26
CA GLY A 1 9.08 -17.53 1.23
C GLY A 1 10.30 -18.09 1.93
N VAL A 2 11.39 -18.42 1.24
CA VAL A 2 12.65 -18.71 1.97
C VAL A 2 13.22 -17.41 2.57
N ILE A 3 12.97 -16.27 1.91
CA ILE A 3 13.39 -14.92 2.35
C ILE A 3 12.30 -14.21 3.15
N ARG A 4 11.03 -14.33 2.74
CA ARG A 4 9.90 -13.64 3.39
C ARG A 4 9.75 -14.09 4.85
N GLU A 5 9.94 -13.14 5.75
CA GLU A 5 9.55 -13.19 7.16
C GLU A 5 8.18 -12.53 7.39
N ASP A 6 7.52 -12.86 8.48
CA ASP A 6 6.25 -12.21 8.85
C ASP A 6 6.49 -10.76 9.29
N LEU A 7 5.54 -9.88 8.97
CA LEU A 7 5.60 -8.48 9.39
C LEU A 7 5.52 -8.37 10.91
N LYS A 8 6.30 -7.44 11.48
CA LYS A 8 6.14 -6.98 12.86
C LYS A 8 4.97 -6.01 12.92
N LEU A 9 3.76 -6.55 12.98
CA LEU A 9 2.53 -5.76 13.02
C LEU A 9 2.36 -5.08 14.39
N PRO A 10 1.94 -3.80 14.45
CA PRO A 10 1.52 -3.18 15.71
C PRO A 10 0.19 -3.80 16.19
N ASN A 11 -0.18 -3.55 17.45
CA ASN A 11 -1.46 -4.04 17.97
C ASN A 11 -2.62 -3.34 17.24
N LEU A 12 -3.61 -4.11 16.78
CA LEU A 12 -4.68 -3.58 15.94
C LEU A 12 -5.65 -2.68 16.73
N ASP A 13 -5.85 -2.97 18.02
CA ASP A 13 -6.75 -2.23 18.90
C ASP A 13 -6.31 -0.76 19.07
N ASP A 14 -5.03 -0.46 18.84
CA ASP A 14 -4.47 0.90 18.92
C ASP A 14 -5.05 1.83 17.82
N TYR A 15 -5.70 1.27 16.79
CA TYR A 15 -6.31 2.00 15.67
C TYR A 15 -7.84 1.90 15.66
N GLU A 16 -8.45 1.32 16.70
CA GLU A 16 -9.91 1.16 16.82
C GLU A 16 -10.61 2.53 16.84
N VAL A 17 -11.73 2.64 16.11
CA VAL A 17 -12.64 3.78 16.22
C VAL A 17 -13.57 3.57 17.42
N THR A 18 -13.11 3.94 18.61
CA THR A 18 -13.82 3.69 19.88
C THR A 18 -15.15 4.46 20.01
N GLY A 19 -15.37 5.47 19.17
CA GLY A 19 -16.61 6.27 19.19
C GLY A 19 -17.88 5.45 18.97
N VAL A 20 -17.81 4.28 18.30
CA VAL A 20 -18.96 3.37 18.21
C VAL A 20 -19.34 2.78 19.58
N LYS A 21 -18.34 2.40 20.39
CA LYS A 21 -18.54 1.88 21.74
C LYS A 21 -18.99 2.97 22.71
N GLU A 22 -18.48 4.19 22.54
CA GLU A 22 -18.77 5.33 23.41
C GLU A 22 -20.14 5.99 23.10
N TYR A 23 -20.51 6.11 21.83
CA TYR A 23 -21.64 6.94 21.39
C TYR A 23 -22.69 6.19 20.55
N GLY A 24 -22.44 4.92 20.19
CA GLY A 24 -23.40 4.05 19.50
C GLY A 24 -23.14 3.85 18.00
N HIS A 25 -23.87 2.88 17.42
CA HIS A 25 -23.77 2.55 16.00
C HIS A 25 -24.21 3.71 15.09
N GLY A 26 -23.43 3.97 14.04
CA GLY A 26 -23.64 5.09 13.12
C GLY A 26 -22.93 6.39 13.53
N TRP A 27 -22.14 6.38 14.60
CA TRP A 27 -21.40 7.55 15.06
C TRP A 27 -20.30 7.99 14.09
N GLY A 28 -20.12 9.31 14.00
CA GLY A 28 -18.94 9.95 13.43
C GLY A 28 -19.04 10.30 11.94
N GLN A 29 -17.99 10.95 11.45
CA GLN A 29 -17.75 11.29 10.04
C GLN A 29 -16.29 10.97 9.71
N VAL A 30 -15.87 9.74 10.02
CA VAL A 30 -14.49 9.30 9.85
C VAL A 30 -14.21 9.04 8.37
N GLU A 31 -13.08 9.51 7.88
CA GLU A 31 -12.53 9.08 6.60
C GLU A 31 -11.77 7.76 6.82
N ALA A 32 -12.44 6.63 6.57
CA ALA A 32 -11.97 5.29 6.93
C ALA A 32 -10.51 4.97 6.53
N PRO A 33 -10.01 5.32 5.33
CA PRO A 33 -8.63 4.98 4.96
C PRO A 33 -7.55 5.67 5.82
N ARG A 34 -7.90 6.70 6.60
CA ARG A 34 -6.94 7.33 7.53
C ARG A 34 -6.51 6.37 8.64
N SER A 35 -7.40 5.49 9.13
CA SER A 35 -7.04 4.44 10.09
C SER A 35 -6.05 3.44 9.47
N LEU A 36 -6.26 3.07 8.20
CA LEU A 36 -5.32 2.23 7.46
C LEU A 36 -3.98 2.97 7.25
N GLY A 37 -4.00 4.26 6.92
CA GLY A 37 -2.79 5.08 6.79
C GLY A 37 -1.96 5.11 8.06
N ALA A 38 -2.59 5.30 9.23
CA ALA A 38 -1.91 5.26 10.53
C ALA A 38 -1.34 3.86 10.83
N TYR A 39 -2.09 2.80 10.54
CA TYR A 39 -1.61 1.42 10.68
C TYR A 39 -0.41 1.14 9.77
N CYS A 40 -0.47 1.54 8.50
CA CYS A 40 0.63 1.39 7.54
C CYS A 40 1.87 2.21 7.92
N ARG A 41 1.71 3.41 8.49
CA ARG A 41 2.83 4.20 9.04
C ARG A 41 3.61 3.37 10.05
N ASP A 42 2.93 2.75 11.00
CA ASP A 42 3.60 2.01 12.06
C ASP A 42 4.12 0.64 11.59
N ILE A 43 3.48 0.02 10.59
CA ILE A 43 4.06 -1.12 9.86
C ILE A 43 5.39 -0.73 9.22
N ILE A 44 5.48 0.42 8.52
CA ILE A 44 6.73 0.89 7.92
C ILE A 44 7.78 1.09 9.01
N LYS A 45 7.44 1.74 10.12
CA LYS A 45 8.36 1.96 11.24
C LYS A 45 8.92 0.66 11.81
N ASN A 46 8.10 -0.38 11.92
CA ASN A 46 8.50 -1.68 12.44
C ASN A 46 9.24 -2.56 11.42
N ASN A 47 9.11 -2.26 10.12
CA ASN A 47 9.62 -3.04 8.99
C ASN A 47 10.26 -2.08 7.96
N PRO A 48 11.30 -1.32 8.35
CA PRO A 48 11.74 -0.08 7.68
C PRO A 48 12.30 -0.27 6.27
N ASP A 49 12.64 -1.49 5.90
CA ASP A 49 13.23 -1.82 4.61
C ASP A 49 12.46 -2.90 3.85
N SER A 50 11.38 -3.49 4.41
CA SER A 50 10.68 -4.64 3.83
C SER A 50 9.17 -4.44 3.62
N PHE A 51 8.64 -3.24 3.87
CA PHE A 51 7.27 -2.85 3.54
C PHE A 51 7.25 -1.57 2.70
N ARG A 52 6.55 -1.58 1.56
CA ARG A 52 6.39 -0.41 0.67
C ARG A 52 4.94 -0.06 0.37
N ILE A 53 4.74 1.23 0.09
CA ILE A 53 3.51 1.77 -0.47
C ILE A 53 3.77 2.24 -1.89
N PHE A 54 2.87 1.90 -2.81
CA PHE A 54 2.85 2.43 -4.16
C PHE A 54 1.54 3.17 -4.42
N GLY A 55 1.56 4.18 -5.29
CA GLY A 55 0.34 4.89 -5.68
C GLY A 55 0.54 5.68 -6.98
N PRO A 56 -0.45 5.74 -7.88
CA PRO A 56 -0.31 6.45 -9.14
C PRO A 56 -0.54 7.96 -8.99
N ASP A 57 0.24 8.62 -8.12
CA ASP A 57 0.03 10.02 -7.66
C ASP A 57 -1.23 10.20 -6.77
N GLU A 58 -1.60 9.16 -6.03
CA GLU A 58 -2.88 9.10 -5.30
C GLU A 58 -2.75 8.73 -3.83
N THR A 59 -1.53 8.52 -3.28
CA THR A 59 -1.37 8.07 -1.88
C THR A 59 -2.02 9.03 -0.88
N ALA A 60 -1.85 10.34 -1.11
CA ALA A 60 -2.50 11.36 -0.28
C ALA A 60 -3.99 11.52 -0.58
N SER A 61 -4.39 11.36 -1.84
CA SER A 61 -5.80 11.44 -2.23
C SER A 61 -6.62 10.32 -1.57
N ASN A 62 -6.10 9.09 -1.58
CA ASN A 62 -6.68 7.91 -0.92
C ASN A 62 -6.39 7.86 0.60
N ARG A 63 -5.94 8.98 1.19
CA ARG A 63 -5.78 9.23 2.64
C ARG A 63 -4.76 8.33 3.36
N LEU A 64 -3.73 7.84 2.66
CA LEU A 64 -2.62 7.07 3.25
C LEU A 64 -1.39 7.91 3.62
N ASN A 65 -1.49 9.24 3.55
CA ASN A 65 -0.36 10.17 3.74
C ASN A 65 0.16 10.26 5.19
N ALA A 66 -0.48 9.64 6.19
CA ALA A 66 0.08 9.51 7.54
C ALA A 66 1.46 8.80 7.52
N THR A 67 1.71 7.99 6.49
CA THR A 67 2.99 7.30 6.29
C THR A 67 4.16 8.27 6.06
N TYR A 68 3.91 9.50 5.60
CA TYR A 68 4.94 10.53 5.42
C TYR A 68 5.57 11.03 6.73
N GLU A 69 4.95 10.70 7.87
CA GLU A 69 5.49 10.96 9.21
C GLU A 69 6.77 10.16 9.50
N VAL A 70 6.92 8.97 8.89
CA VAL A 70 8.05 8.06 9.15
C VAL A 70 8.89 7.74 7.92
N THR A 71 8.42 8.10 6.73
CA THR A 71 9.13 7.90 5.46
C THR A 71 8.87 9.07 4.50
N LYS A 72 9.50 9.03 3.32
CA LYS A 72 9.26 9.95 2.21
C LYS A 72 8.82 9.21 0.96
N LYS A 73 8.26 9.95 0.01
CA LYS A 73 8.16 9.56 -1.39
C LYS A 73 9.55 9.50 -1.99
N GLN A 74 9.93 8.35 -2.51
CA GLN A 74 11.21 8.17 -3.17
C GLN A 74 11.17 8.89 -4.52
N TRP A 75 12.09 9.84 -4.71
CA TRP A 75 12.22 10.64 -5.93
C TRP A 75 13.71 10.81 -6.27
N ASP A 76 14.17 10.03 -7.24
CA ASP A 76 15.54 10.07 -7.75
C ASP A 76 15.62 10.91 -9.04
N ASN A 77 15.18 12.17 -8.96
CA ASN A 77 15.21 13.12 -10.07
C ASN A 77 15.42 14.56 -9.55
N GLY A 78 15.35 15.58 -10.41
CA GLY A 78 15.59 16.97 -10.05
C GLY A 78 14.69 17.48 -8.91
N TYR A 79 15.29 18.27 -8.02
CA TYR A 79 14.63 19.05 -6.97
C TYR A 79 14.68 20.52 -7.34
N LEU A 80 13.65 21.28 -6.93
CA LEU A 80 13.54 22.71 -7.18
C LEU A 80 13.68 23.53 -5.89
N SER A 81 12.84 23.25 -4.89
CA SER A 81 12.75 24.04 -3.66
C SER A 81 11.90 23.33 -2.61
N ALA A 82 12.24 23.54 -1.33
CA ALA A 82 11.44 23.08 -0.19
C ALA A 82 10.02 23.67 -0.14
N LEU A 83 9.69 24.69 -0.95
CA LEU A 83 8.34 25.22 -1.10
C LEU A 83 7.39 24.30 -1.90
N VAL A 84 7.93 23.32 -2.63
CA VAL A 84 7.15 22.40 -3.48
C VAL A 84 7.56 20.94 -3.30
N ASP A 85 8.82 20.67 -2.94
CA ASP A 85 9.36 19.32 -2.78
C ASP A 85 9.07 18.77 -1.37
N GLU A 86 7.78 18.67 -1.04
CA GLU A 86 7.32 18.20 0.27
C GLU A 86 7.28 16.68 0.36
N ASN A 87 7.70 16.16 1.52
CA ASN A 87 7.67 14.72 1.81
C ASN A 87 8.36 13.84 0.76
N MET A 88 9.38 14.38 0.09
CA MET A 88 10.18 13.71 -0.94
C MET A 88 11.65 13.61 -0.53
N ALA A 89 12.29 12.50 -0.89
CA ALA A 89 13.73 12.28 -0.74
C ALA A 89 14.19 11.22 -1.75
N VAL A 90 15.49 11.14 -2.04
CA VAL A 90 16.07 10.09 -2.92
C VAL A 90 15.95 8.68 -2.33
N THR A 91 15.56 8.55 -1.06
CA THR A 91 15.26 7.26 -0.43
C THR A 91 13.94 7.38 0.33
N GLY A 92 13.11 6.33 0.24
CA GLY A 92 11.81 6.29 0.89
C GLY A 92 11.08 4.98 0.62
N GLN A 93 10.09 4.66 1.45
CA GLN A 93 9.23 3.49 1.32
C GLN A 93 7.89 3.77 0.61
N VAL A 94 7.65 5.00 0.17
CA VAL A 94 6.53 5.34 -0.72
C VAL A 94 7.09 5.59 -2.13
N THR A 95 6.48 5.03 -3.16
CA THR A 95 6.85 5.29 -4.56
C THR A 95 5.61 5.73 -5.33
N GLU A 96 5.70 6.86 -6.01
CA GLU A 96 4.61 7.37 -6.85
C GLU A 96 5.09 7.63 -8.27
N GLN A 97 4.28 7.20 -9.22
CA GLN A 97 4.38 7.52 -10.65
C GLN A 97 2.98 7.34 -11.21
N LEU A 98 2.47 8.30 -11.98
CA LEU A 98 1.14 8.28 -12.57
C LEU A 98 1.02 7.18 -13.65
N SER A 99 0.96 5.93 -13.19
CA SER A 99 0.88 4.70 -13.97
C SER A 99 0.52 3.54 -13.03
N GLU A 100 -0.68 3.01 -13.19
CA GLU A 100 -1.16 1.83 -12.48
C GLU A 100 -0.29 0.60 -12.82
N HIS A 101 0.13 0.48 -14.08
CA HIS A 101 1.04 -0.59 -14.53
C HIS A 101 2.35 -0.62 -13.73
N GLN A 102 2.93 0.56 -13.47
CA GLN A 102 4.17 0.67 -12.68
C GLN A 102 3.92 0.31 -11.21
N CYS A 103 2.82 0.79 -10.63
CA CYS A 103 2.49 0.50 -9.23
C CYS A 103 2.25 -1.00 -9.00
N GLU A 104 1.44 -1.64 -9.85
CA GLU A 104 1.17 -3.07 -9.80
C GLU A 104 2.46 -3.87 -10.04
N GLY A 105 3.18 -3.59 -11.14
CA GLY A 105 4.38 -4.34 -11.50
C GLY A 105 5.51 -4.23 -10.48
N PHE A 106 5.73 -3.05 -9.89
CA PHE A 106 6.71 -2.88 -8.82
C PHE A 106 6.31 -3.66 -7.58
N LEU A 107 5.05 -3.61 -7.15
CA LEU A 107 4.60 -4.34 -5.99
C LEU A 107 4.68 -5.86 -6.23
N GLU A 108 4.23 -6.37 -7.38
CA GLU A 108 4.36 -7.78 -7.74
C GLU A 108 5.80 -8.29 -7.58
N ALA A 109 6.77 -7.58 -8.16
CA ALA A 109 8.19 -7.96 -8.06
C ALA A 109 8.73 -7.85 -6.62
N TYR A 110 8.30 -6.84 -5.86
CA TYR A 110 8.68 -6.64 -4.46
C TYR A 110 8.20 -7.81 -3.58
N LEU A 111 7.01 -8.33 -3.84
CA LEU A 111 6.44 -9.50 -3.17
C LEU A 111 7.13 -10.80 -3.58
N LEU A 112 7.37 -10.98 -4.89
CA LEU A 112 8.07 -12.16 -5.44
C LEU A 112 9.50 -12.30 -4.92
N THR A 113 10.13 -11.17 -4.56
CA THR A 113 11.46 -11.13 -3.92
C THR A 113 11.40 -11.21 -2.39
N GLY A 114 10.22 -11.45 -1.81
CA GLY A 114 10.04 -11.84 -0.42
C GLY A 114 9.70 -10.71 0.54
N ARG A 115 9.36 -9.51 0.05
CA ARG A 115 8.97 -8.36 0.89
C ARG A 115 7.45 -8.18 0.91
N HIS A 116 6.97 -7.05 1.43
CA HIS A 116 5.55 -6.78 1.68
C HIS A 116 5.14 -5.41 1.15
N GLY A 117 3.85 -5.21 0.92
CA GLY A 117 3.38 -3.88 0.60
C GLY A 117 1.89 -3.79 0.34
N ILE A 118 1.49 -2.58 0.00
CA ILE A 118 0.14 -2.22 -0.41
C ILE A 118 0.26 -1.15 -1.50
N TRP A 119 -0.72 -1.09 -2.39
CA TRP A 119 -0.90 0.07 -3.24
C TRP A 119 -2.36 0.53 -3.24
N SER A 120 -2.61 1.77 -3.66
CA SER A 120 -3.95 2.34 -3.73
C SER A 120 -4.22 2.93 -5.10
N SER A 121 -5.45 2.80 -5.56
CA SER A 121 -5.93 3.37 -6.83
C SER A 121 -7.35 3.90 -6.65
N TYR A 122 -7.71 4.91 -7.43
CA TYR A 122 -9.10 5.24 -7.71
C TYR A 122 -9.77 4.04 -8.37
N GLU A 123 -11.01 3.76 -7.95
CA GLU A 123 -11.73 2.53 -8.32
C GLU A 123 -11.84 2.32 -9.83
N SER A 124 -12.19 3.36 -10.57
CA SER A 124 -12.39 3.26 -12.02
C SER A 124 -11.11 2.95 -12.79
N PHE A 125 -9.94 3.29 -12.23
CA PHE A 125 -8.65 3.13 -12.90
C PHE A 125 -7.95 1.80 -12.58
N VAL A 126 -8.47 1.02 -11.63
CA VAL A 126 -8.01 -0.37 -11.41
C VAL A 126 -8.12 -1.18 -12.70
N HIS A 127 -9.11 -0.88 -13.55
CA HIS A 127 -9.28 -1.51 -14.86
C HIS A 127 -8.07 -1.37 -15.80
N VAL A 128 -7.21 -0.37 -15.61
CA VAL A 128 -5.97 -0.22 -16.38
C VAL A 128 -5.06 -1.44 -16.24
N ILE A 129 -5.09 -2.12 -15.09
CA ILE A 129 -4.25 -3.27 -14.76
C ILE A 129 -5.00 -4.61 -14.66
N ASP A 130 -6.25 -4.69 -15.13
CA ASP A 130 -7.05 -5.93 -15.13
C ASP A 130 -6.26 -7.13 -15.69
N SER A 131 -5.49 -6.90 -16.75
CA SER A 131 -4.67 -7.95 -17.36
C SER A 131 -3.51 -8.40 -16.46
N MET A 132 -2.89 -7.50 -15.70
CA MET A 132 -1.82 -7.84 -14.73
C MET A 132 -2.39 -8.64 -13.56
N LEU A 133 -3.55 -8.24 -13.02
CA LEU A 133 -4.28 -9.02 -12.01
C LEU A 133 -4.55 -10.45 -12.49
N ASN A 134 -5.03 -10.60 -13.73
CA ASN A 134 -5.25 -11.91 -14.33
C ASN A 134 -3.96 -12.75 -14.43
N GLN A 135 -2.84 -12.14 -14.82
CA GLN A 135 -1.56 -12.85 -14.91
C GLN A 135 -1.03 -13.25 -13.53
N HIS A 136 -1.05 -12.34 -12.55
CA HIS A 136 -0.59 -12.64 -11.19
C HIS A 136 -1.48 -13.70 -10.52
N ALA A 137 -2.79 -13.64 -10.71
CA ALA A 137 -3.72 -14.66 -10.24
C ALA A 137 -3.38 -16.04 -10.84
N LYS A 138 -3.14 -16.13 -12.16
CA LYS A 138 -2.72 -17.39 -12.81
C LYS A 138 -1.39 -17.91 -12.29
N TRP A 139 -0.43 -17.02 -12.03
CA TRP A 139 0.85 -17.38 -11.43
C TRP A 139 0.66 -18.02 -10.05
N LEU A 140 -0.20 -17.43 -9.21
CA LEU A 140 -0.56 -17.97 -7.90
C LEU A 140 -1.31 -19.30 -8.02
N GLU A 141 -2.29 -19.42 -8.93
CA GLU A 141 -3.03 -20.67 -9.18
C GLU A 141 -2.10 -21.84 -9.50
N ALA A 142 -1.18 -21.66 -10.46
CA ALA A 142 -0.21 -22.69 -10.81
C ALA A 142 0.69 -23.03 -9.60
N THR A 143 1.17 -22.00 -8.90
CA THR A 143 2.03 -22.16 -7.71
C THR A 143 1.39 -23.03 -6.64
N VAL A 144 0.13 -22.76 -6.28
CA VAL A 144 -0.56 -23.49 -5.20
C VAL A 144 -1.00 -24.88 -5.61
N ARG A 145 -1.23 -25.14 -6.91
CA ARG A 145 -1.65 -26.45 -7.41
C ARG A 145 -0.49 -27.44 -7.50
N GLU A 146 0.66 -27.01 -8.02
CA GLU A 146 1.67 -27.98 -8.49
C GLU A 146 3.14 -27.55 -8.32
N ILE A 147 3.44 -26.43 -7.66
CA ILE A 147 4.84 -25.96 -7.49
C ILE A 147 5.23 -25.90 -5.99
N PRO A 148 5.23 -27.02 -5.25
CA PRO A 148 5.40 -27.03 -3.79
C PRO A 148 6.78 -26.57 -3.30
N TRP A 149 7.79 -26.57 -4.18
CA TRP A 149 9.12 -26.05 -3.87
C TRP A 149 9.17 -24.51 -3.88
N ARG A 150 8.25 -23.84 -4.60
CA ARG A 150 8.10 -22.39 -4.57
C ARG A 150 7.39 -22.01 -3.27
N LYS A 151 8.16 -21.51 -2.30
CA LYS A 151 7.61 -21.13 -0.99
C LYS A 151 6.62 -19.96 -1.11
N PRO A 152 5.60 -19.87 -0.22
CA PRO A 152 4.59 -18.82 -0.26
C PRO A 152 5.18 -17.41 -0.26
N ILE A 153 4.57 -16.49 -1.00
CA ILE A 153 4.91 -15.06 -0.98
C ILE A 153 3.84 -14.29 -0.18
N SER A 154 4.08 -13.01 0.09
CA SER A 154 3.05 -12.13 0.65
C SER A 154 2.01 -11.77 -0.43
N SER A 155 0.79 -11.47 -0.01
CA SER A 155 -0.29 -11.10 -0.92
C SER A 155 -0.06 -9.75 -1.57
N MET A 156 -0.56 -9.60 -2.81
CA MET A 156 -0.80 -8.30 -3.42
C MET A 156 -2.02 -7.67 -2.76
N ASN A 157 -1.81 -6.57 -2.03
CA ASN A 157 -2.87 -5.83 -1.36
C ASN A 157 -3.14 -4.53 -2.13
N LEU A 158 -4.38 -4.36 -2.58
CA LEU A 158 -4.86 -3.19 -3.30
C LEU A 158 -5.98 -2.52 -2.50
N LEU A 159 -5.76 -1.27 -2.08
CA LEU A 159 -6.81 -0.39 -1.58
C LEU A 159 -7.56 0.22 -2.76
N VAL A 160 -8.75 -0.30 -3.03
CA VAL A 160 -9.71 0.30 -3.96
C VAL A 160 -10.49 1.38 -3.22
N SER A 161 -10.22 2.65 -3.51
CA SER A 161 -10.87 3.80 -2.87
C SER A 161 -11.31 4.82 -3.91
N SER A 162 -11.71 6.03 -3.47
CA SER A 162 -12.24 7.09 -4.35
C SER A 162 -13.27 6.52 -5.33
N HIS A 163 -14.21 5.78 -4.74
CA HIS A 163 -15.12 4.89 -5.44
C HIS A 163 -16.27 5.63 -6.11
N VAL A 164 -16.99 4.94 -6.99
CA VAL A 164 -18.04 5.44 -7.88
C VAL A 164 -19.09 6.34 -7.21
N TRP A 165 -19.46 6.07 -5.96
CA TRP A 165 -20.48 6.87 -5.26
C TRP A 165 -20.00 8.28 -4.86
N ARG A 166 -18.67 8.53 -4.83
CA ARG A 166 -18.02 9.73 -4.29
C ARG A 166 -16.69 10.02 -5.01
N GLN A 167 -16.72 10.10 -6.35
CA GLN A 167 -15.61 10.58 -7.20
C GLN A 167 -15.35 12.08 -7.01
#